data_AF-A0A1Z9Q3H6-F1
#
_entry.id   AF-A0A1Z9Q3H6-F1
#
_cell.length_a   1.000
_cell.length_b   1.000
_cell.length_c   1.000
_cell.angle_alpha   90.00
_cell.angle_beta   90.00
_cell.angle_gamma   90.00
#
_symmetry.space_group_name_H-M   'P 1'
#
loop_
_entity.id
_entity.type
_entity.pdbx_description
1 polymer ?
#
loop_
_entity_poly.entity_id
_entity_poly.type
_entity_poly.pdbx_seq_one_letter_code
_entity_poly.pdbx_strand_id
1 'polypeptide(L)'
;QIKPRPLCWTPRPDGLMEPTLNSFNFSGICSRYLDSNGYSLRTGDRDLSSRFRLRLVQNDNTLQLQVIDPTQAAPILVGRAPIPGRDRNGFVRIKLDRDWRLERRVYQGRTLSHVYFAHPEPVNSLLAKAGRSGETGFSRLGAPRAPVKPAPMAARIASQSNRTPDRRGSNGPIRLDVIPYRP
;
A
#
# COMPACT_ATOMS: atom_id res chain seq x y z
N GLN A 1 12.06 8.66 21.61
CA GLN A 1 12.92 9.17 22.70
C GLN A 1 12.18 10.30 23.40
N ILE A 2 12.08 10.27 24.73
CA ILE A 2 11.34 11.24 25.54
C ILE A 2 12.27 12.37 26.00
N LYS A 3 13.46 12.02 26.49
CA LYS A 3 14.50 12.97 26.93
C LYS A 3 15.66 13.02 25.93
N PRO A 4 16.37 14.15 25.77
CA PRO A 4 17.42 14.28 24.75
C PRO A 4 18.66 13.42 25.02
N ARG A 5 18.95 13.09 26.29
CA ARG A 5 20.09 12.27 26.70
C ARG A 5 19.71 11.34 27.87
N PRO A 6 20.39 10.18 28.00
CA PRO A 6 21.22 9.53 26.98
C PRO A 6 20.42 9.21 25.70
N LEU A 7 21.13 9.02 24.59
CA LEU A 7 20.48 8.61 23.34
C LEU A 7 19.86 7.22 23.52
N CYS A 8 18.71 6.97 22.91
CA CYS A 8 18.05 5.65 22.95
C CYS A 8 18.63 4.64 21.95
N TRP A 9 19.38 5.14 20.96
CA TRP A 9 20.08 4.35 19.97
C TRP A 9 21.28 5.12 19.44
N THR A 10 22.31 4.40 19.00
CA THR A 10 23.48 4.97 18.33
C THR A 10 23.74 4.27 16.99
N PRO A 11 24.09 5.00 15.93
CA PRO A 11 24.44 4.39 14.65
C PRO A 11 25.73 3.56 14.78
N ARG A 12 25.76 2.41 14.12
CA ARG A 12 26.95 1.55 14.00
C ARG A 12 27.61 1.75 12.62
N PRO A 13 28.92 1.47 12.49
CA PRO A 13 29.64 1.56 11.22
C PRO A 13 29.08 0.65 10.10
N ASP A 14 28.46 -0.47 10.48
CA ASP A 14 27.82 -1.43 9.57
C ASP A 14 26.41 -0.99 9.10
N GLY A 15 25.96 0.21 9.48
CA GLY A 15 24.64 0.73 9.09
C GLY A 15 23.48 0.27 9.97
N LEU A 16 23.73 -0.60 10.96
CA LEU A 16 22.75 -0.95 11.98
C LEU A 16 22.67 0.13 13.08
N MET A 17 21.68 0.01 13.95
CA MET A 17 21.51 0.83 15.15
C MET A 17 21.71 -0.03 16.38
N GLU A 18 22.54 0.43 17.31
CA GLU A 18 22.70 -0.18 18.63
C GLU A 18 21.64 0.41 19.57
N PRO A 19 20.70 -0.38 20.12
CA PRO A 19 19.72 0.10 21.08
C PRO A 19 20.32 0.20 22.48
N THR A 20 20.19 1.36 23.12
CA THR A 20 20.67 1.57 24.51
C THR A 20 19.85 0.79 25.54
N LEU A 21 18.72 0.21 25.11
CA LEU A 21 17.80 -0.58 25.93
C LEU A 21 18.42 -1.87 26.47
N ASN A 22 19.49 -2.39 25.85
CA ASN A 22 20.12 -3.66 26.24
C ASN A 22 21.19 -3.52 27.33
N SER A 23 21.59 -2.29 27.68
CA SER A 23 22.76 -2.03 28.52
C SER A 23 22.51 -1.11 29.72
N PHE A 24 21.32 -0.52 29.86
CA PHE A 24 21.01 0.46 30.92
C PHE A 24 19.50 0.58 31.23
N ASN A 25 19.15 1.07 32.44
CA ASN A 25 17.77 1.40 32.82
C ASN A 25 17.23 2.63 32.07
N PHE A 26 16.57 2.39 30.96
CA PHE A 26 16.02 3.40 30.05
C PHE A 26 14.74 4.12 30.54
N SER A 27 14.25 3.81 31.75
CA SER A 27 12.98 4.31 32.26
C SER A 27 12.91 5.84 32.26
N GLY A 28 11.84 6.40 31.67
CA GLY A 28 11.62 7.85 31.57
C GLY A 28 12.51 8.60 30.56
N ILE A 29 13.41 7.90 29.85
CA ILE A 29 14.26 8.47 28.79
C ILE A 29 13.81 7.94 27.43
N CYS A 30 13.60 6.63 27.33
CA CYS A 30 13.19 5.94 26.11
C CYS A 30 11.85 5.25 26.30
N SER A 31 11.02 5.26 25.27
CA SER A 31 9.85 4.37 25.19
C SER A 31 10.15 3.26 24.20
N ARG A 32 9.63 2.07 24.48
CA ARG A 32 9.78 0.89 23.64
C ARG A 32 8.40 0.36 23.24
N TYR A 33 8.24 0.07 21.96
CA TYR A 33 7.05 -0.54 21.37
C TYR A 33 7.52 -1.81 20.67
N LEU A 34 7.07 -2.96 21.18
CA LEU A 34 7.60 -4.26 20.77
C LEU A 34 6.84 -4.87 19.60
N ASP A 35 5.59 -4.47 19.41
CA ASP A 35 4.71 -5.00 18.39
C ASP A 35 3.88 -3.89 17.72
N SER A 36 3.07 -4.29 16.74
CA SER A 36 2.19 -3.39 16.00
C SER A 36 1.03 -2.83 16.83
N ASN A 37 0.71 -3.40 18.00
CA ASN A 37 -0.40 -2.93 18.85
C ASN A 37 -0.11 -1.57 19.49
N GLY A 38 1.15 -1.19 19.59
CA GLY A 38 1.56 0.15 20.04
C GLY A 38 1.33 1.27 19.01
N TYR A 39 0.85 0.92 17.81
CA TYR A 39 0.78 1.80 16.66
C TYR A 39 -0.60 1.79 16.00
N SER A 40 -0.95 2.90 15.36
CA SER A 40 -2.12 3.00 14.47
C SER A 40 -1.84 4.00 13.37
N LEU A 41 -2.78 4.08 12.44
CA LEU A 41 -2.72 4.96 11.30
C LEU A 41 -3.62 6.18 11.53
N ARG A 42 -3.10 7.38 11.27
CA ARG A 42 -3.89 8.62 11.14
C ARG A 42 -3.70 9.17 9.74
N THR A 43 -4.79 9.42 9.02
CA THR A 43 -4.74 9.93 7.64
C THR A 43 -5.84 10.95 7.43
N GLY A 44 -5.56 12.06 6.75
CA GLY A 44 -6.57 13.11 6.52
C GLY A 44 -7.29 13.52 7.81
N ASP A 45 -6.53 13.72 8.88
CA ASP A 45 -7.00 14.08 10.22
C ASP A 45 -7.99 13.08 10.87
N ARG A 46 -8.00 11.83 10.41
CA ARG A 46 -8.81 10.75 10.98
C ARG A 46 -7.96 9.59 11.46
N ASP A 47 -8.22 9.15 12.69
CA ASP A 47 -7.71 7.90 13.24
C ASP A 47 -8.43 6.74 12.55
N LEU A 48 -7.68 5.83 11.95
CA LEU A 48 -8.25 4.71 11.22
C LEU A 48 -8.56 3.52 12.15
N SER A 49 -9.51 2.69 11.72
CA SER A 49 -9.92 1.51 12.48
C SER A 49 -8.89 0.39 12.47
N SER A 50 -9.06 -0.59 13.36
CA SER A 50 -8.24 -1.80 13.50
C SER A 50 -8.20 -2.69 12.25
N ARG A 51 -9.01 -2.39 11.23
CA ARG A 51 -8.93 -3.08 9.93
C ARG A 51 -7.59 -2.82 9.24
N PHE A 52 -7.04 -1.62 9.40
CA PHE A 52 -5.74 -1.27 8.83
C PHE A 52 -4.63 -1.77 9.75
N ARG A 53 -3.79 -2.65 9.24
CA ARG A 53 -2.71 -3.27 10.03
C ARG A 53 -1.36 -2.84 9.49
N LEU A 54 -0.42 -2.62 10.41
CA LEU A 54 0.98 -2.39 10.06
C LEU A 54 1.68 -3.73 9.90
N ARG A 55 2.49 -3.84 8.85
CA ARG A 55 3.27 -5.03 8.55
C ARG A 55 4.68 -4.63 8.14
N LEU A 56 5.66 -5.36 8.64
CA LEU A 56 7.01 -5.34 8.10
C LEU A 56 7.15 -6.46 7.07
N VAL A 57 7.59 -6.11 5.86
CA VAL A 57 7.83 -7.04 4.77
C VAL A 57 9.24 -6.82 4.26
N GLN A 58 10.04 -7.87 4.22
CA GLN A 58 11.30 -7.85 3.49
C GLN A 58 11.00 -8.04 2.00
N ASN A 59 11.47 -7.11 1.18
CA ASN A 59 11.45 -7.19 -0.27
C ASN A 59 12.89 -6.99 -0.76
N ASP A 60 13.50 -8.05 -1.27
CA ASP A 60 14.94 -8.13 -1.56
C ASP A 60 15.80 -7.70 -0.36
N ASN A 61 16.71 -6.74 -0.57
CA ASN A 61 17.57 -6.13 0.44
C ASN A 61 16.93 -4.91 1.12
N THR A 62 15.61 -4.72 0.99
CA THR A 62 14.88 -3.61 1.60
C THR A 62 13.82 -4.12 2.57
N LEU A 63 13.84 -3.61 3.80
CA LEU A 63 12.75 -3.75 4.75
C LEU A 63 11.72 -2.65 4.48
N GLN A 64 10.47 -3.05 4.28
CA GLN A 64 9.35 -2.16 4.02
C GLN A 64 8.37 -2.18 5.19
N LEU A 65 8.03 -1.00 5.69
CA LEU A 65 6.88 -0.81 6.58
C LEU A 65 5.67 -0.48 5.73
N GLN A 66 4.67 -1.35 5.79
CA GLN A 66 3.47 -1.28 4.98
C GLN A 66 2.22 -1.20 5.86
N VAL A 67 1.20 -0.53 5.35
CA VAL A 67 -0.17 -0.65 5.86
C VAL A 67 -0.95 -1.53 4.90
N ILE A 68 -1.61 -2.54 5.46
CA ILE A 68 -2.48 -3.46 4.74
C ILE A 68 -3.93 -3.23 5.15
N ASP A 69 -4.83 -3.23 4.17
CA ASP A 69 -6.28 -3.39 4.37
C ASP A 69 -6.65 -4.79 3.85
N PRO A 70 -7.27 -5.68 4.66
CA PRO A 70 -7.62 -7.04 4.26
C PRO A 70 -8.47 -7.13 3.00
N THR A 71 -9.17 -6.05 2.64
CA THR A 71 -10.08 -5.99 1.48
C THR A 71 -9.41 -5.43 0.22
N GLN A 72 -8.18 -4.90 0.32
CA GLN A 72 -7.46 -4.26 -0.77
C GLN A 72 -6.18 -5.04 -1.11
N ALA A 73 -5.88 -5.16 -2.40
CA ALA A 73 -4.71 -5.92 -2.84
C ALA A 73 -3.38 -5.16 -2.67
N ALA A 74 -3.39 -3.83 -2.80
CA ALA A 74 -2.17 -3.03 -2.81
C ALA A 74 -1.86 -2.45 -1.41
N PRO A 75 -0.68 -2.76 -0.82
CA PRO A 75 -0.27 -2.18 0.45
C PRO A 75 0.15 -0.71 0.29
N ILE A 76 -0.16 0.13 1.29
CA ILE A 76 0.36 1.50 1.35
C ILE A 76 1.75 1.45 1.97
N LEU A 77 2.75 1.99 1.29
CA LEU A 77 4.11 2.09 1.79
C LEU A 77 4.26 3.28 2.76
N VAL A 78 4.71 3.01 3.98
CA VAL A 78 4.91 4.01 5.04
C VAL A 78 6.38 4.40 5.18
N GLY A 79 7.27 3.46 4.93
CA GLY A 79 8.71 3.68 5.06
C GLY A 79 9.54 2.49 4.62
N ARG A 80 10.83 2.74 4.45
CA ARG A 80 11.82 1.79 3.94
C ARG A 80 13.13 1.88 4.69
N ALA A 81 13.86 0.78 4.68
CA ALA A 81 15.27 0.76 5.04
C ALA A 81 16.02 -0.30 4.22
N PRO A 82 17.26 -0.02 3.79
CA PRO A 82 18.15 -1.10 3.37
C PRO A 82 18.41 -2.03 4.56
N ILE A 83 18.59 -3.32 4.29
CA ILE A 83 19.01 -4.33 5.27
C ILE A 83 20.51 -4.52 5.08
N PRO A 84 21.36 -3.86 5.91
CA PRO A 84 22.81 -3.96 5.75
C PRO A 84 23.37 -5.33 6.16
N GLY A 85 22.65 -6.05 7.03
CA GLY A 85 23.02 -7.37 7.53
C GLY A 85 22.02 -7.86 8.57
N ARG A 86 22.18 -9.11 9.03
CA ARG A 86 21.39 -9.68 10.12
C ARG A 86 22.26 -9.82 11.36
N ASP A 87 21.89 -9.13 12.43
CA ASP A 87 22.51 -9.20 13.75
C ASP A 87 21.37 -9.28 14.77
N ARG A 88 21.46 -10.16 15.78
CA ARG A 88 20.42 -10.31 16.82
C ARG A 88 20.32 -9.08 17.72
N ASN A 89 21.39 -8.31 17.85
CA ASN A 89 21.48 -7.14 18.72
C ASN A 89 21.41 -5.82 17.94
N GLY A 90 21.53 -5.87 16.60
CA GLY A 90 21.46 -4.71 15.73
C GLY A 90 20.05 -4.44 15.19
N PHE A 91 19.65 -3.17 15.19
CA PHE A 91 18.33 -2.74 14.72
C PHE A 91 18.44 -2.02 13.37
N VAL A 92 17.47 -2.23 12.49
CA VAL A 92 17.38 -1.51 11.21
C VAL A 92 16.56 -0.22 11.39
N ARG A 93 17.11 0.92 11.00
CA ARG A 93 16.40 2.21 11.06
C ARG A 93 15.53 2.41 9.82
N ILE A 94 14.22 2.22 9.97
CA ILE A 94 13.23 2.56 8.95
C ILE A 94 13.16 4.08 8.82
N LYS A 95 13.39 4.57 7.60
CA LYS A 95 13.10 5.95 7.21
C LYS A 95 11.66 6.00 6.72
N LEU A 96 10.90 6.94 7.25
CA LEU A 96 9.54 7.18 6.77
C LEU A 96 9.61 7.76 5.36
N ASP A 97 8.69 7.32 4.51
CA ASP A 97 8.48 7.88 3.19
C ASP A 97 7.98 9.32 3.32
N ARG A 98 7.94 10.07 2.21
CA ARG A 98 7.57 11.49 2.22
C ARG A 98 6.22 11.70 2.89
N ASP A 99 6.09 12.79 3.63
CA ASP A 99 4.85 13.25 4.29
C ASP A 99 4.34 12.35 5.43
N TRP A 100 4.96 11.18 5.64
CA TRP A 100 4.75 10.36 6.83
C TRP A 100 5.51 10.92 8.02
N ARG A 101 4.83 10.98 9.16
CA ARG A 101 5.42 11.40 10.44
C ARG A 101 4.87 10.58 11.59
N LEU A 102 5.57 10.64 12.74
CA LEU A 102 5.08 10.05 13.98
C LEU A 102 4.34 11.12 14.79
N GLU A 103 3.15 10.77 15.26
CA GLU A 103 2.35 11.63 16.13
C GLU A 103 1.91 10.90 17.40
N ARG A 104 1.53 11.69 18.40
CA ARG A 104 0.90 11.21 19.63
C ARG A 104 -0.29 12.09 19.96
N ARG A 105 -1.30 11.49 20.58
CA ARG A 105 -2.42 12.25 21.12
C ARG A 105 -2.03 12.87 22.46
N VAL A 106 -2.61 14.03 22.71
CA VAL A 106 -2.58 14.69 24.02
C VAL A 106 -4.01 14.73 24.55
N TYR A 107 -4.20 14.31 25.79
CA TYR A 107 -5.48 14.36 26.48
C TYR A 107 -5.26 14.98 27.86
N GLN A 108 -5.99 16.06 28.16
CA GLN A 108 -5.87 16.80 29.44
C GLN A 108 -4.40 17.13 29.79
N GLY A 109 -3.63 17.61 28.81
CA GLY A 109 -2.21 17.96 28.98
C GLY A 109 -1.25 16.77 29.11
N ARG A 110 -1.75 15.52 29.07
CA ARG A 110 -0.92 14.31 29.10
C ARG A 110 -0.77 13.71 27.71
N THR A 111 0.47 13.50 27.28
CA THR A 111 0.76 12.74 26.06
C THR A 111 0.46 11.26 26.27
N LEU A 112 -0.36 10.68 25.40
CA LEU A 112 -0.71 9.27 25.47
C LEU A 112 0.43 8.37 24.93
N SER A 113 0.48 7.13 25.44
CA SER A 113 1.51 6.15 25.09
C SER A 113 1.40 5.67 23.65
N HIS A 114 0.23 5.73 23.03
CA HIS A 114 -0.01 5.20 21.70
C HIS A 114 0.60 6.08 20.58
N VAL A 115 1.23 5.46 19.56
CA VAL A 115 1.91 6.16 18.46
C VAL A 115 1.12 6.07 17.17
N TYR A 116 1.08 7.15 16.41
CA TYR A 116 0.41 7.20 15.11
C TYR A 116 1.43 7.40 14.00
N PHE A 117 1.37 6.55 12.98
CA PHE A 117 1.91 6.92 11.67
C PHE A 117 0.88 7.84 11.03
N ALA A 118 1.25 9.11 10.84
CA ALA A 118 0.36 10.14 10.36
C ALA A 118 0.75 10.56 8.95
N HIS A 119 -0.27 10.77 8.11
CA HIS A 119 -0.12 11.29 6.76
C HIS A 119 -1.23 12.33 6.48
N PRO A 120 -0.94 13.46 5.82
CA PRO A 120 -1.94 14.51 5.60
C PRO A 120 -3.05 14.11 4.62
N GLU A 121 -2.75 13.28 3.63
CA GLU A 121 -3.77 12.81 2.68
C GLU A 121 -4.73 11.78 3.30
N PRO A 122 -6.00 11.76 2.87
CA PRO A 122 -6.97 10.77 3.33
C PRO A 122 -6.64 9.37 2.78
N VAL A 123 -7.03 8.33 3.53
CA VAL A 123 -6.69 6.93 3.20
C VAL A 123 -7.08 6.49 1.80
N ASN A 124 -8.22 6.95 1.26
CA ASN A 124 -8.67 6.56 -0.08
C ASN A 124 -7.70 7.06 -1.17
N SER A 125 -7.10 8.24 -0.99
CA SER A 125 -6.08 8.77 -1.89
C SER A 125 -4.79 7.96 -1.81
N LEU A 126 -4.40 7.55 -0.60
CA LEU A 126 -3.23 6.69 -0.39
C LEU A 126 -3.42 5.30 -1.04
N LEU A 127 -4.60 4.70 -0.88
CA LEU A 127 -4.95 3.42 -1.52
C LEU A 127 -4.93 3.52 -3.05
N ALA A 128 -5.51 4.60 -3.62
CA ALA A 128 -5.47 4.81 -5.07
C ALA A 128 -4.04 4.95 -5.61
N LYS A 129 -3.15 5.63 -4.88
CA LYS A 129 -1.73 5.74 -5.22
C LYS A 129 -1.00 4.41 -5.10
N ALA A 130 -1.30 3.63 -4.06
CA ALA A 130 -0.75 2.30 -3.87
C ALA A 130 -1.15 1.35 -5.01
N GLY A 131 -2.43 1.37 -5.41
CA GLY A 131 -2.95 0.58 -6.54
C GLY A 131 -2.21 0.87 -7.84
N ARG A 132 -2.01 2.14 -8.17
CA ARG A 132 -1.24 2.57 -9.36
C ARG A 132 0.23 2.14 -9.33
N SER A 133 0.82 2.08 -8.14
CA SER A 133 2.22 1.68 -7.97
C SER A 133 2.41 0.16 -8.14
N GLY A 134 1.36 -0.63 -7.94
CA GLY A 134 1.34 -2.07 -8.17
C GLY A 134 1.04 -2.48 -9.62
N GLU A 135 0.71 -1.52 -10.49
CA GLU A 135 0.34 -1.77 -11.88
C GLU A 135 1.54 -1.72 -12.84
N THR A 136 2.44 -2.69 -12.72
CA THR A 136 3.23 -3.13 -13.89
C THR A 136 2.46 -4.11 -14.78
N GLY A 137 1.20 -4.41 -14.44
CA GLY A 137 0.32 -5.32 -15.19
C GLY A 137 -0.39 -4.68 -16.40
N PHE A 138 -0.80 -3.41 -16.33
CA PHE A 138 -1.57 -2.79 -17.43
C PHE A 138 -0.69 -2.37 -18.62
N SER A 139 0.62 -2.21 -18.42
CA SER A 139 1.57 -2.04 -19.53
C SER A 139 1.70 -3.29 -20.42
N ARG A 140 1.22 -4.47 -19.97
CA ARG A 140 1.19 -5.69 -20.79
C ARG A 140 -0.03 -5.80 -21.71
N LEU A 141 -1.06 -4.97 -21.51
CA LEU A 141 -2.29 -5.05 -22.31
C LEU A 141 -2.20 -4.29 -23.64
N GLY A 142 -1.08 -3.60 -23.89
CA GLY A 142 -0.92 -2.76 -25.08
C GLY A 142 -1.87 -1.56 -25.06
N ALA A 143 -1.61 -0.58 -25.93
CA ALA A 143 -2.58 0.50 -26.14
C ALA A 143 -3.90 -0.10 -26.67
N PRO A 144 -5.07 0.35 -26.19
CA PRO A 144 -6.34 -0.08 -26.78
C PRO A 144 -6.32 0.26 -28.28
N ARG A 145 -6.39 -0.78 -29.12
CA ARG A 145 -6.54 -0.58 -30.56
C ARG A 145 -7.90 0.05 -30.81
N ALA A 146 -7.91 1.16 -31.54
CA ALA A 146 -9.14 1.77 -32.01
C ALA A 146 -9.99 0.72 -32.77
N PRO A 147 -11.32 0.73 -32.63
CA PRO A 147 -12.19 -0.15 -33.41
C PRO A 147 -11.92 0.05 -34.89
N VAL A 148 -11.66 -1.04 -35.62
CA VAL A 148 -11.55 -0.99 -37.07
C VAL A 148 -12.90 -0.52 -37.63
N LYS A 149 -12.91 0.58 -38.39
CA LYS A 149 -14.11 1.02 -39.11
C LYS A 149 -14.64 -0.17 -39.92
N PRO A 150 -15.91 -0.56 -39.80
CA PRO A 150 -16.46 -1.63 -40.63
C PRO A 150 -16.33 -1.25 -42.11
N ALA A 151 -15.86 -2.19 -42.92
CA ALA A 151 -15.78 -2.02 -44.37
C ALA A 151 -17.19 -1.72 -44.92
N PRO A 152 -17.33 -0.84 -45.92
CA PRO A 152 -18.63 -0.61 -46.55
C PRO A 152 -19.12 -1.94 -47.15
N MET A 153 -20.33 -2.36 -46.78
CA MET A 153 -21.02 -3.47 -47.43
C MET A 153 -21.21 -3.13 -48.91
N ALA A 154 -20.38 -3.70 -49.77
CA ALA A 154 -20.68 -3.74 -51.19
C ALA A 154 -21.92 -4.62 -51.38
N ALA A 155 -23.04 -4.00 -51.73
CA ALA A 155 -24.23 -4.71 -52.18
C ALA A 155 -23.85 -5.54 -53.41
N ARG A 156 -23.80 -6.86 -53.27
CA ARG A 156 -23.79 -7.78 -54.41
C ARG A 156 -25.09 -8.57 -54.40
N ILE A 157 -25.94 -8.22 -55.35
CA ILE A 157 -27.18 -8.91 -55.70
C ILE A 157 -26.84 -10.13 -56.56
N ALA A 158 -27.56 -11.23 -56.30
CA ALA A 158 -27.71 -12.49 -57.06
C ALA A 158 -26.48 -13.43 -57.08
N SER A 159 -26.57 -14.76 -56.96
CA SER A 159 -27.66 -15.73 -57.21
C SER A 159 -27.36 -17.10 -56.55
N GLN A 160 -28.41 -17.75 -56.02
CA GLN A 160 -28.68 -19.19 -55.86
C GLN A 160 -27.53 -20.23 -55.84
N SER A 161 -27.44 -21.04 -54.77
CA SER A 161 -27.72 -22.50 -54.78
C SER A 161 -27.29 -23.22 -53.49
N ASN A 162 -27.98 -24.33 -53.21
CA ASN A 162 -27.99 -25.22 -52.03
C ASN A 162 -26.64 -25.64 -51.40
N ARG A 163 -26.62 -25.71 -50.06
CA ARG A 163 -26.23 -26.91 -49.23
C ARG A 163 -26.24 -26.59 -47.71
N THR A 164 -26.86 -27.48 -46.93
CA THR A 164 -26.74 -27.63 -45.45
C THR A 164 -25.73 -28.74 -45.11
N PRO A 165 -25.38 -29.04 -43.83
CA PRO A 165 -25.35 -28.26 -42.58
C PRO A 165 -23.96 -28.33 -41.87
N ASP A 166 -23.85 -27.64 -40.73
CA ASP A 166 -23.19 -28.11 -39.47
C ASP A 166 -22.10 -27.20 -38.83
N ARG A 167 -22.30 -27.04 -37.52
CA ARG A 167 -21.37 -26.76 -36.40
C ARG A 167 -20.62 -25.43 -36.22
N ARG A 168 -21.01 -24.84 -35.08
CA ARG A 168 -20.20 -24.36 -33.93
C ARG A 168 -19.73 -22.91 -33.94
N GLY A 169 -20.15 -22.20 -32.89
CA GLY A 169 -19.28 -21.26 -32.19
C GLY A 169 -19.83 -19.85 -32.08
N SER A 170 -21.00 -19.68 -31.46
CA SER A 170 -21.37 -18.41 -30.85
C SER A 170 -20.34 -18.05 -29.77
N ASN A 171 -19.78 -16.84 -29.84
CA ASN A 171 -19.53 -15.97 -28.70
C ASN A 171 -19.29 -14.55 -29.24
N GLY A 172 -20.34 -13.97 -29.83
CA GLY A 172 -20.45 -12.53 -29.96
C GLY A 172 -20.73 -11.91 -28.58
N PRO A 173 -20.36 -10.64 -28.36
CA PRO A 173 -20.54 -9.98 -27.07
C PRO A 173 -22.01 -9.99 -26.64
N ILE A 174 -22.25 -10.40 -25.39
CA ILE A 174 -23.55 -10.37 -24.72
C ILE A 174 -23.96 -8.90 -24.55
N ARG A 175 -25.12 -8.51 -25.09
CA ARG A 175 -25.70 -7.19 -24.82
C ARG A 175 -26.30 -7.22 -23.41
N LEU A 176 -25.85 -6.30 -22.57
CA LEU A 176 -26.51 -6.00 -21.29
C LEU A 176 -27.60 -4.98 -21.57
N ASP A 177 -28.85 -5.32 -21.23
CA ASP A 177 -29.96 -4.40 -21.31
C ASP A 177 -29.89 -3.38 -20.18
N VAL A 178 -29.80 -2.11 -20.56
CA VAL A 178 -29.81 -0.97 -19.63
C VAL A 178 -31.27 -0.67 -19.29
N ILE A 179 -31.64 -0.89 -18.03
CA ILE A 179 -32.95 -0.47 -17.52
C ILE A 179 -32.91 1.06 -17.34
N PRO A 180 -33.74 1.83 -18.05
CA PRO A 180 -33.75 3.28 -17.91
C PRO A 180 -34.25 3.69 -16.52
N TYR A 181 -33.44 4.52 -15.84
CA TYR A 181 -33.84 5.19 -14.61
C TYR A 181 -34.98 6.18 -14.91
N ARG A 182 -36.09 6.07 -14.19
CA ARG A 182 -37.17 7.05 -14.19
C ARG A 182 -37.02 7.95 -12.95
N PRO A 183 -37.08 9.29 -13.09
CA PRO A 183 -37.03 10.23 -11.98
C PRO A 183 -38.27 10.17 -11.09
#